data_AF-A0A9E3F8W1-F1
#
_entry.id   AF-A0A9E3F8W1-F1
#
_cell.length_a   1.000
_cell.length_b   1.000
_cell.length_c   1.000
_cell.angle_alpha   90.00
_cell.angle_beta   90.00
_cell.angle_gamma   90.00
#
_symmetry.space_group_name_H-M   'P 1'
#
loop_
_entity.id
_entity.type
_entity.pdbx_description
1 polymer ?
#
loop_
_entity_poly.entity_id
_entity_poly.type
_entity_poly.pdbx_seq_one_letter_code
_entity_poly.pdbx_strand_id
1 'polypeptide(L)'
;MLQELHVTNFALIDSLHLSFGAGLNILTGETGAGKSIIIDALGLALGERASGGDVVRTGTERATVEAAFDLSGAPPEVRARLAEAGLDGEEDDVLLVARELSRGGGKSQCRINGRLMPVSALKAIADGLVDVHGQHEHQSLLHADRHVDILDDWCGREALDLRAEVAAQLSALNGLRREREQLQTDARERARTLDLYRFQQEEIAGAHLRPAEEEELLADRSRLANAEKLSAAAQEGYAALSGGDRGGGGALDALNAALAAVAHAAALDGSLSGVIEALQGAVSYAEDASHELRDYQEGVEFNPERLEEIESRLDLLRTLKRKYGETVDEIIAYGDELAGKLDRLEHAEAREDELTAAIEKAQAALDRTAAKLTLVRKGVSADFAQRIMRELADLGMAATKFEVSIEPQAPTSRGANRVEFLLSPNPGEPLRPLARIASGGEMSRIMLAMKSVLVRAGGTPTMIFDEVDVGVGGRTAQVIADKLDALAGQAQILCITHLPQIASRADTHFYIEKCVDGGRTTVSVATLDAEGRVEEIARMLGGTRRTEAVVQHAREMLSVG
;
A
#
# COMPACT_ATOMS: atom_id res chain seq x y z
N MET A 1 -23.06 -1.86 -25.81
CA MET A 1 -22.99 -1.71 -27.28
C MET A 1 -23.39 -0.28 -27.65
N LEU A 2 -22.76 0.35 -28.64
CA LEU A 2 -23.18 1.66 -29.16
C LEU A 2 -24.49 1.51 -29.93
N GLN A 3 -25.53 2.24 -29.55
CA GLN A 3 -26.84 2.21 -30.21
C GLN A 3 -27.03 3.42 -31.12
N GLU A 4 -26.74 4.62 -30.63
CA GLU A 4 -26.99 5.86 -31.37
C GLU A 4 -25.82 6.84 -31.26
N LEU A 5 -25.65 7.64 -32.32
CA LEU A 5 -24.78 8.81 -32.34
C LEU A 5 -25.55 10.00 -32.95
N HIS A 6 -25.67 11.06 -32.16
CA HIS A 6 -26.25 12.34 -32.57
C HIS A 6 -25.15 13.39 -32.60
N VAL A 7 -24.98 14.06 -33.73
CA VAL A 7 -23.95 15.09 -33.91
C VAL A 7 -24.61 16.35 -34.43
N THR A 8 -24.39 17.48 -33.76
CA THR A 8 -24.90 18.78 -34.17
C THR A 8 -23.76 19.81 -34.22
N ASN A 9 -23.67 20.53 -35.33
CA ASN A 9 -22.71 21.63 -35.54
C ASN A 9 -21.24 21.26 -35.33
N PHE A 10 -20.83 20.04 -35.67
CA PHE A 10 -19.45 19.56 -35.54
C PHE A 10 -18.75 19.50 -36.91
N ALA A 11 -17.67 20.25 -37.08
CA ALA A 11 -16.92 20.37 -38.34
C ALA A 11 -17.84 20.64 -39.56
N LEU A 12 -17.96 19.68 -40.49
CA LEU A 12 -18.81 19.76 -41.68
C LEU A 12 -20.22 19.17 -41.49
N ILE A 13 -20.53 18.66 -40.30
CA ILE A 13 -21.85 18.12 -39.94
C ILE A 13 -22.73 19.26 -39.41
N ASP A 14 -23.94 19.39 -39.94
CA ASP A 14 -24.97 20.31 -39.43
C ASP A 14 -25.81 19.59 -38.37
N SER A 15 -26.49 18.53 -38.79
CA SER A 15 -27.16 17.56 -37.91
C SER A 15 -26.99 16.17 -38.52
N LEU A 16 -26.65 15.20 -37.68
CA LEU A 16 -26.50 13.80 -38.06
C LEU A 16 -27.10 12.94 -36.94
N HIS A 17 -27.89 11.95 -37.33
CA HIS A 17 -28.41 10.92 -36.45
C HIS A 17 -28.10 9.56 -37.07
N LEU A 18 -27.37 8.72 -36.34
CA LEU A 18 -27.03 7.36 -36.74
C LEU A 18 -27.51 6.37 -35.69
N SER A 19 -28.21 5.34 -36.13
CA SER A 19 -28.58 4.17 -35.32
C SER A 19 -27.75 2.98 -35.79
N PHE A 20 -26.91 2.44 -34.92
CA PHE A 20 -26.02 1.32 -35.21
C PHE A 20 -26.71 -0.02 -34.93
N GLY A 21 -26.46 -1.00 -35.78
CA GLY A 21 -26.90 -2.38 -35.57
C GLY A 21 -25.93 -3.16 -34.68
N ALA A 22 -26.35 -4.34 -34.25
CA ALA A 22 -25.41 -5.36 -33.78
C ALA A 22 -24.56 -5.89 -34.95
N GLY A 23 -23.46 -6.59 -34.65
CA GLY A 23 -22.59 -7.17 -35.67
C GLY A 23 -21.74 -6.16 -36.42
N LEU A 24 -21.58 -6.35 -37.73
CA LEU A 24 -20.66 -5.61 -38.59
C LEU A 24 -21.33 -4.39 -39.23
N ASN A 25 -20.96 -3.21 -38.74
CA ASN A 25 -21.37 -1.91 -39.24
C ASN A 25 -20.28 -1.34 -40.16
N ILE A 26 -20.56 -1.20 -41.45
CA ILE A 26 -19.59 -0.70 -42.44
C ILE A 26 -19.94 0.73 -42.85
N LEU A 27 -18.94 1.62 -42.83
CA LEU A 27 -19.04 3.00 -43.28
C LEU A 27 -18.22 3.18 -44.57
N THR A 28 -18.91 3.42 -45.69
CA THR A 28 -18.28 3.71 -47.00
C THR A 28 -18.59 5.13 -47.48
N GLY A 29 -18.09 5.48 -48.66
CA GLY A 29 -18.15 6.83 -49.20
C GLY A 29 -16.86 7.23 -49.90
N GLU A 30 -16.89 8.33 -50.64
CA GLU A 30 -15.72 8.85 -51.35
C GLU A 30 -14.61 9.33 -50.40
N THR A 31 -13.37 9.37 -50.90
CA THR A 31 -12.26 9.95 -50.14
C THR A 31 -12.55 11.42 -49.83
N GLY A 32 -12.51 11.79 -48.55
CA GLY A 32 -12.89 13.15 -48.12
C GLY A 32 -14.41 13.38 -47.99
N ALA A 33 -15.24 12.32 -48.06
CA ALA A 33 -16.68 12.41 -47.81
C ALA A 33 -17.05 12.72 -46.35
N GLY A 34 -16.09 12.64 -45.42
CA GLY A 34 -16.31 12.96 -44.00
C GLY A 34 -16.27 11.77 -43.06
N LYS A 35 -15.78 10.59 -43.49
CA LYS A 35 -15.69 9.38 -42.66
C LYS A 35 -14.89 9.59 -41.37
N SER A 36 -13.73 10.26 -41.46
CA SER A 36 -12.92 10.62 -40.29
C SER A 36 -13.64 11.58 -39.34
N ILE A 37 -14.49 12.48 -39.85
CA ILE A 37 -15.27 13.42 -39.01
C ILE A 37 -16.24 12.66 -38.09
N ILE A 38 -16.77 11.52 -38.54
CA ILE A 38 -17.65 10.67 -37.72
C ILE A 38 -16.85 9.99 -36.62
N ILE A 39 -15.64 9.50 -36.93
CA ILE A 39 -14.74 8.93 -35.91
C ILE A 39 -14.28 9.99 -34.91
N ASP A 40 -13.95 11.20 -35.38
CA ASP A 40 -13.61 12.35 -34.53
C ASP A 40 -14.77 12.68 -33.57
N ALA A 41 -16.00 12.70 -34.08
CA ALA A 41 -17.19 12.94 -33.26
C ALA A 41 -17.37 11.84 -32.22
N LEU A 42 -17.24 10.57 -32.63
CA LEU A 42 -17.35 9.44 -31.72
C LEU A 42 -16.23 9.45 -30.66
N GLY A 43 -14.98 9.71 -31.05
CA GLY A 43 -13.85 9.89 -30.13
C GLY A 43 -14.13 11.01 -29.12
N LEU A 44 -14.72 12.13 -29.56
CA LEU A 44 -15.16 13.19 -28.66
C LEU A 44 -16.22 12.72 -27.66
N ALA A 45 -17.21 11.93 -28.08
CA ALA A 45 -18.19 11.32 -27.19
C ALA A 45 -17.53 10.32 -26.21
N LEU A 46 -16.42 9.68 -26.59
CA LEU A 46 -15.67 8.73 -25.76
C LEU A 46 -14.66 9.38 -24.80
N GLY A 47 -14.61 10.71 -24.73
CA GLY A 47 -13.72 11.40 -23.79
C GLY A 47 -12.40 11.89 -24.41
N GLU A 48 -12.19 11.74 -25.72
CA GLU A 48 -11.00 12.29 -26.38
C GLU A 48 -10.96 13.82 -26.36
N ARG A 49 -9.78 14.38 -26.62
CA ARG A 49 -9.63 15.81 -26.82
C ARG A 49 -9.97 16.12 -28.27
N ALA A 50 -10.63 17.25 -28.51
CA ALA A 50 -10.77 17.77 -29.86
C ALA A 50 -9.37 18.06 -30.43
N SER A 51 -8.94 17.26 -31.40
CA SER A 51 -7.62 17.36 -32.03
C SER A 51 -7.71 18.26 -33.26
N GLY A 52 -7.20 19.49 -33.15
CA GLY A 52 -7.05 20.42 -34.28
C GLY A 52 -8.17 21.46 -34.41
N GLY A 53 -7.80 22.75 -34.44
CA GLY A 53 -8.65 23.86 -34.90
C GLY A 53 -10.00 24.09 -34.19
N ASP A 54 -10.79 25.03 -34.74
CA ASP A 54 -12.17 25.30 -34.33
C ASP A 54 -13.06 24.15 -34.85
N VAL A 55 -13.18 23.06 -34.08
CA VAL A 55 -14.05 21.90 -34.40
C VAL A 55 -15.54 22.24 -34.39
N VAL A 56 -15.91 23.41 -33.88
CA VAL A 56 -17.26 23.95 -33.96
C VAL A 56 -17.51 24.44 -35.39
N ARG A 57 -18.62 23.99 -36.00
CA ARG A 57 -19.01 24.35 -37.37
C ARG A 57 -19.00 25.87 -37.54
N THR A 58 -18.36 26.36 -38.60
CA THR A 58 -18.26 27.80 -38.89
C THR A 58 -19.64 28.47 -38.88
N GLY A 59 -19.75 29.61 -38.18
CA GLY A 59 -21.01 30.35 -38.06
C GLY A 59 -21.93 29.85 -36.95
N THR A 60 -21.47 28.93 -36.11
CA THR A 60 -22.17 28.46 -34.92
C THR A 60 -21.32 28.69 -33.67
N GLU A 61 -21.97 28.80 -32.51
CA GLU A 61 -21.29 29.08 -31.24
C GLU A 61 -20.96 27.82 -30.45
N ARG A 62 -21.62 26.69 -30.77
CA ARG A 62 -21.51 25.43 -30.04
C ARG A 62 -21.66 24.22 -30.95
N ALA A 63 -20.95 23.15 -30.61
CA ALA A 63 -21.13 21.82 -31.16
C ALA A 63 -21.55 20.85 -30.05
N THR A 64 -22.44 19.90 -30.36
CA THR A 64 -22.84 18.83 -29.44
C THR A 64 -22.66 17.48 -30.11
N VAL A 65 -22.13 16.53 -29.35
CA VAL A 65 -22.07 15.12 -29.74
C VAL A 65 -22.66 14.29 -28.61
N GLU A 66 -23.64 13.47 -28.93
CA GLU A 66 -24.34 12.61 -27.99
C GLU A 66 -24.29 11.16 -28.48
N ALA A 67 -24.07 10.23 -27.56
CA ALA A 67 -24.02 8.80 -27.86
C ALA A 67 -24.81 8.02 -26.83
N ALA A 68 -25.55 7.00 -27.29
CA ALA A 68 -26.29 6.09 -26.42
C ALA A 68 -25.64 4.71 -26.44
N PHE A 69 -25.42 4.12 -25.27
CA PHE A 69 -24.89 2.78 -25.11
C PHE A 69 -25.85 1.87 -24.35
N ASP A 70 -26.03 0.65 -24.85
CA ASP A 70 -26.63 -0.46 -24.13
C ASP A 70 -25.59 -1.07 -23.17
N LEU A 71 -25.92 -1.13 -21.88
CA LEU A 71 -25.10 -1.66 -20.80
C LEU A 71 -25.45 -3.10 -20.40
N SER A 72 -26.46 -3.74 -21.00
CA SER A 72 -26.86 -5.12 -20.67
C SER A 72 -25.67 -6.09 -20.66
N GLY A 73 -24.76 -5.96 -21.63
CA GLY A 73 -23.51 -6.72 -21.75
C GLY A 73 -22.25 -6.01 -21.22
N ALA A 74 -22.36 -4.96 -20.42
CA ALA A 74 -21.19 -4.19 -19.97
C ALA A 74 -20.29 -5.01 -19.02
N PRO A 75 -18.94 -4.92 -19.17
CA PRO A 75 -18.01 -5.58 -18.27
C PRO A 75 -18.17 -5.15 -16.80
N PRO A 76 -17.87 -6.02 -15.81
CA PRO A 76 -17.93 -5.67 -14.39
C PRO A 76 -17.11 -4.44 -14.01
N GLU A 77 -15.94 -4.23 -14.64
CA GLU A 77 -15.11 -3.03 -14.43
C GLU A 77 -15.86 -1.74 -14.80
N VAL A 78 -16.66 -1.76 -15.88
CA VAL A 78 -17.47 -0.60 -16.30
C VAL A 78 -18.57 -0.33 -15.28
N ARG A 79 -19.26 -1.37 -14.83
CA ARG A 79 -20.30 -1.25 -13.80
C ARG A 79 -19.74 -0.70 -12.48
N ALA A 80 -18.55 -1.14 -12.06
CA ALA A 80 -17.88 -0.60 -10.90
C ALA A 80 -17.49 0.89 -11.06
N ARG A 81 -17.02 1.30 -12.24
CA ARG A 81 -16.71 2.72 -12.53
C ARG A 81 -17.96 3.60 -12.54
N LEU A 82 -19.08 3.09 -13.06
CA LEU A 82 -20.37 3.78 -12.98
C LEU A 82 -20.80 3.96 -11.51
N ALA A 83 -20.59 2.95 -10.67
CA ALA A 83 -20.85 3.02 -9.24
C ALA A 83 -20.04 4.07 -8.50
N GLU A 84 -18.73 4.08 -8.75
CA GLU A 84 -17.82 5.09 -8.19
C GLU A 84 -18.21 6.51 -8.63
N ALA A 85 -18.75 6.67 -9.84
CA ALA A 85 -19.26 7.95 -10.36
C ALA A 85 -20.67 8.31 -9.83
N GLY A 86 -21.29 7.45 -9.02
CA GLY A 86 -22.63 7.66 -8.48
C GLY A 86 -23.75 7.51 -9.53
N LEU A 87 -23.50 6.76 -10.60
CA LEU A 87 -24.43 6.48 -11.70
C LEU A 87 -25.14 5.12 -11.54
N ASP A 88 -25.11 4.55 -10.34
CA ASP A 88 -25.82 3.30 -10.02
C ASP A 88 -27.33 3.50 -9.97
N GLY A 89 -28.08 2.58 -10.60
CA GLY A 89 -29.52 2.45 -10.40
C GLY A 89 -30.42 3.13 -11.44
N GLU A 90 -29.94 3.36 -12.65
CA GLU A 90 -30.82 3.72 -13.77
C GLU A 90 -31.52 2.46 -14.32
N GLU A 91 -32.85 2.49 -14.38
CA GLU A 91 -33.71 1.32 -14.58
C GLU A 91 -33.57 0.66 -15.97
N ASP A 92 -33.00 1.36 -16.95
CA ASP A 92 -33.05 0.96 -18.37
C ASP A 92 -31.74 0.35 -18.92
N ASP A 93 -30.68 0.19 -18.12
CA ASP A 93 -29.37 -0.32 -18.59
C ASP A 93 -28.87 0.46 -19.84
N VAL A 94 -29.21 1.75 -19.96
CA VAL A 94 -28.77 2.65 -21.05
C VAL A 94 -27.87 3.75 -20.48
N LEU A 95 -26.77 4.02 -21.16
CA LEU A 95 -25.85 5.12 -20.87
C LEU A 95 -25.95 6.18 -21.97
N LEU A 96 -26.41 7.36 -21.61
CA LEU A 96 -26.43 8.55 -22.46
C LEU A 96 -25.23 9.42 -22.14
N VAL A 97 -24.36 9.60 -23.13
CA VAL A 97 -23.20 10.48 -23.05
C VAL A 97 -23.47 11.70 -23.92
N ALA A 98 -23.20 12.90 -23.40
CA ALA A 98 -23.28 14.14 -24.17
C ALA A 98 -22.03 15.00 -23.94
N ARG A 99 -21.41 15.44 -25.03
CA ARG A 99 -20.26 16.34 -25.03
C ARG A 99 -20.61 17.63 -25.76
N GLU A 100 -20.44 18.77 -25.10
CA GLU A 100 -20.68 20.09 -25.67
C GLU A 100 -19.36 20.87 -25.72
N LEU A 101 -19.09 21.49 -26.87
CA LEU A 101 -17.92 22.35 -27.10
C LEU A 101 -18.39 23.75 -27.46
N SER A 102 -17.84 24.76 -26.79
CA SER A 102 -18.01 26.16 -27.18
C SER A 102 -16.92 26.58 -28.17
N ARG A 103 -17.28 27.48 -29.09
CA ARG A 103 -16.35 28.07 -30.04
C ARG A 103 -15.16 28.73 -29.33
N GLY A 104 -13.96 28.59 -29.91
CA GLY A 104 -12.73 29.12 -29.31
C GLY A 104 -12.18 28.29 -28.13
N GLY A 105 -12.70 27.09 -27.88
CA GLY A 105 -12.09 26.07 -27.01
C GLY A 105 -12.15 26.34 -25.50
N GLY A 106 -12.71 27.47 -25.06
CA GLY A 106 -12.67 27.91 -23.65
C GLY A 106 -13.59 27.13 -22.69
N LYS A 107 -14.59 26.40 -23.20
CA LYS A 107 -15.52 25.60 -22.39
C LYS A 107 -15.90 24.30 -23.11
N SER A 108 -15.55 23.17 -22.49
CA SER A 108 -16.07 21.84 -22.84
C SER A 108 -16.87 21.31 -21.66
N GLN A 109 -18.10 20.87 -21.89
CA GLN A 109 -18.94 20.24 -20.89
C GLN A 109 -19.18 18.79 -21.28
N CYS A 110 -19.14 17.91 -20.29
CA CYS A 110 -19.44 16.49 -20.45
C CYS A 110 -20.59 16.16 -19.51
N ARG A 111 -21.60 15.44 -20.03
CA ARG A 111 -22.71 14.90 -19.24
C ARG A 111 -22.80 13.40 -19.47
N ILE A 112 -23.11 12.68 -18.40
CA ILE A 112 -23.49 11.27 -18.44
C ILE A 112 -24.85 11.19 -17.76
N ASN A 113 -25.86 10.68 -18.46
CA ASN A 113 -27.27 10.63 -18.03
C ASN A 113 -27.75 11.98 -17.45
N GLY A 114 -27.40 13.07 -18.16
CA GLY A 114 -27.73 14.44 -17.78
C GLY A 114 -26.87 15.06 -16.67
N ARG A 115 -26.02 14.29 -15.97
CA ARG A 115 -25.17 14.78 -14.87
C ARG A 115 -23.83 15.28 -15.38
N LEU A 116 -23.40 16.46 -14.95
CA LEU A 116 -22.09 17.03 -15.31
C LEU A 116 -20.95 16.21 -14.72
N MET A 117 -20.00 15.79 -15.56
CA MET A 117 -18.86 14.94 -15.16
C MET A 117 -17.52 15.45 -15.71
N PRO A 118 -16.40 15.19 -15.02
CA PRO A 118 -15.07 15.39 -15.58
C PRO A 118 -14.87 14.51 -16.83
N VAL A 119 -14.17 15.03 -17.84
CA VAL A 119 -13.83 14.28 -19.06
C VAL A 119 -13.01 13.02 -18.75
N SER A 120 -12.18 13.05 -17.71
CA SER A 120 -11.41 11.88 -17.28
C SER A 120 -12.30 10.73 -16.78
N ALA A 121 -13.42 11.04 -16.12
CA ALA A 121 -14.37 10.03 -15.67
C ALA A 121 -15.13 9.42 -16.85
N LEU A 122 -15.57 10.27 -17.79
CA LEU A 122 -16.14 9.79 -19.06
C LEU A 122 -15.18 8.88 -19.80
N LYS A 123 -13.93 9.31 -19.98
CA LYS A 123 -12.90 8.53 -20.66
C LYS A 123 -12.69 7.16 -20.00
N ALA A 124 -12.59 7.12 -18.68
CA ALA A 124 -12.45 5.86 -17.96
C ALA A 124 -13.66 4.92 -18.16
N ILE A 125 -14.89 5.42 -18.23
CA ILE A 125 -16.07 4.58 -18.51
C ILE A 125 -16.06 4.12 -19.97
N ALA A 126 -15.82 5.04 -20.90
CA ALA A 126 -15.79 4.79 -22.34
C ALA A 126 -14.72 3.78 -22.74
N ASP A 127 -13.54 3.80 -22.11
CA ASP A 127 -12.43 2.85 -22.34
C ASP A 127 -12.84 1.38 -22.14
N GLY A 128 -13.86 1.11 -21.34
CA GLY A 128 -14.39 -0.24 -21.13
C GLY A 128 -15.57 -0.60 -22.04
N LEU A 129 -16.14 0.38 -22.75
CA LEU A 129 -17.29 0.19 -23.65
C LEU A 129 -16.89 0.14 -25.13
N VAL A 130 -15.90 0.93 -25.53
CA VAL A 130 -15.45 1.04 -26.93
C VAL A 130 -13.94 0.95 -27.03
N ASP A 131 -13.45 0.12 -27.94
CA ASP A 131 -12.03 0.03 -28.31
C ASP A 131 -11.83 0.60 -29.72
N VAL A 132 -10.96 1.61 -29.87
CA VAL A 132 -10.74 2.31 -31.14
C VAL A 132 -9.37 1.93 -31.71
N HIS A 133 -9.36 1.36 -32.91
CA HIS A 133 -8.19 0.95 -33.66
C HIS A 133 -8.05 1.84 -34.91
N GLY A 134 -7.17 2.84 -34.87
CA GLY A 134 -6.98 3.84 -35.92
C GLY A 134 -6.09 5.00 -35.46
N GLN A 135 -6.19 6.17 -36.09
CA GLN A 135 -5.41 7.38 -35.70
C GLN A 135 -5.75 7.92 -34.29
N HIS A 136 -6.91 7.52 -33.75
CA HIS A 136 -7.44 7.90 -32.43
C HIS A 136 -7.30 6.70 -31.48
N GLU A 137 -6.13 6.55 -30.86
CA GLU A 137 -5.74 5.30 -30.20
C GLU A 137 -6.24 5.22 -28.73
N HIS A 138 -7.24 4.37 -28.51
CA HIS A 138 -7.70 3.92 -27.19
C HIS A 138 -7.26 2.47 -26.91
N GLN A 139 -5.96 2.19 -27.02
CA GLN A 139 -5.54 0.80 -27.11
C GLN A 139 -5.13 0.23 -25.75
N SER A 140 -6.03 -0.53 -25.11
CA SER A 140 -5.68 -1.37 -23.94
C SER A 140 -4.49 -2.29 -24.24
N LEU A 141 -4.33 -2.72 -25.51
CA LEU A 141 -3.22 -3.54 -25.99
C LEU A 141 -1.89 -2.77 -26.11
N LEU A 142 -1.88 -1.45 -26.09
CA LEU A 142 -0.63 -0.67 -26.02
C LEU A 142 -0.10 -0.53 -24.60
N HIS A 143 -0.98 -0.68 -23.60
CA HIS A 143 -0.59 -0.59 -22.21
C HIS A 143 0.08 -1.89 -21.76
N ALA A 144 1.41 -1.86 -21.63
CA ALA A 144 2.21 -3.00 -21.16
C ALA A 144 1.69 -3.58 -19.84
N ASP A 145 1.14 -2.74 -18.95
CA ASP A 145 0.57 -3.18 -17.68
C ASP A 145 -0.62 -4.14 -17.84
N ARG A 146 -1.32 -4.16 -18.98
CA ARG A 146 -2.43 -5.08 -19.27
C ARG A 146 -1.99 -6.37 -19.95
N HIS A 147 -0.76 -6.45 -20.47
CA HIS A 147 -0.27 -7.64 -21.21
C HIS A 147 -0.20 -8.89 -20.34
N VAL A 148 0.09 -8.70 -19.04
CA VAL A 148 0.09 -9.81 -18.08
C VAL A 148 -1.32 -10.40 -17.90
N ASP A 149 -2.35 -9.56 -17.87
CA ASP A 149 -3.74 -10.01 -17.74
C ASP A 149 -4.16 -10.81 -18.97
N ILE A 150 -3.85 -10.29 -20.16
CA ILE A 150 -4.10 -10.96 -21.44
C ILE A 150 -3.42 -12.32 -21.53
N LEU A 151 -2.15 -12.40 -21.13
CA LEU A 151 -1.41 -13.66 -21.15
C LEU A 151 -1.98 -14.66 -20.12
N ASP A 152 -2.34 -14.20 -18.93
CA ASP A 152 -2.92 -15.06 -17.88
C ASP A 152 -4.29 -15.60 -18.30
N ASP A 153 -5.13 -14.79 -18.95
CA ASP A 153 -6.41 -15.23 -19.49
C ASP A 153 -6.22 -16.29 -20.59
N TRP A 154 -5.18 -16.14 -21.41
CA TRP A 154 -4.79 -17.15 -22.40
C TRP A 154 -4.26 -18.44 -21.76
N CYS A 155 -3.47 -18.34 -20.69
CA CYS A 155 -3.03 -19.50 -19.91
C CYS A 155 -4.24 -20.24 -19.28
N GLY A 156 -5.33 -19.51 -19.02
CA GLY A 156 -6.56 -20.04 -18.47
C GLY A 156 -6.51 -20.21 -16.94
N ARG A 157 -7.38 -21.09 -16.44
CA ARG A 157 -7.69 -21.18 -15.00
C ARG A 157 -6.46 -21.44 -14.11
N GLU A 158 -5.51 -22.25 -14.58
CA GLU A 158 -4.30 -22.58 -13.83
C GLU A 158 -3.47 -21.32 -13.48
N ALA A 159 -3.25 -20.42 -14.45
CA ALA A 159 -2.52 -19.19 -14.19
C ALA A 159 -3.31 -18.23 -13.30
N LEU A 160 -4.64 -18.13 -13.50
CA LEU A 160 -5.50 -17.27 -12.69
C LEU A 160 -5.54 -17.70 -11.22
N ASP A 161 -5.59 -19.01 -10.95
CA ASP A 161 -5.56 -19.55 -9.59
C ASP A 161 -4.18 -19.32 -8.93
N LEU A 162 -3.08 -19.58 -9.64
CA LEU A 162 -1.73 -19.28 -9.16
C LEU A 162 -1.52 -17.78 -8.90
N ARG A 163 -2.08 -16.91 -9.74
CA ARG A 163 -2.04 -15.45 -9.56
C ARG A 163 -2.78 -15.03 -8.30
N ALA A 164 -3.96 -15.60 -8.03
CA ALA A 164 -4.71 -15.35 -6.81
C ALA A 164 -3.94 -15.84 -5.56
N GLU A 165 -3.29 -17.00 -5.63
CA GLU A 165 -2.45 -17.52 -4.56
C GLU A 165 -1.24 -16.61 -4.29
N VAL A 166 -0.56 -16.13 -5.34
CA VAL A 166 0.54 -15.15 -5.20
C VAL A 166 0.05 -13.87 -4.53
N ALA A 167 -1.11 -13.33 -4.94
CA ALA A 167 -1.67 -12.13 -4.33
C ALA A 167 -1.95 -12.32 -2.83
N ALA A 168 -2.52 -13.46 -2.44
CA ALA A 168 -2.80 -13.79 -1.04
C ALA A 168 -1.51 -13.95 -0.22
N GLN A 169 -0.51 -14.68 -0.75
CA GLN A 169 0.78 -14.88 -0.11
C GLN A 169 1.57 -13.57 0.06
N LEU A 170 1.55 -12.70 -0.96
CA LEU A 170 2.17 -11.38 -0.89
C LEU A 170 1.50 -10.49 0.16
N SER A 171 0.17 -10.52 0.25
CA SER A 171 -0.58 -9.78 1.28
C SER A 171 -0.21 -10.23 2.69
N ALA A 172 -0.20 -11.56 2.93
CA ALA A 172 0.19 -12.13 4.22
C ALA A 172 1.65 -11.78 4.59
N LEU A 173 2.57 -11.90 3.63
CA LEU A 173 3.98 -11.54 3.83
C LEU A 173 4.14 -10.04 4.18
N ASN A 174 3.42 -9.16 3.50
CA ASN A 174 3.45 -7.73 3.80
C ASN A 174 2.85 -7.43 5.19
N GLY A 175 1.84 -8.18 5.62
CA GLY A 175 1.31 -8.14 6.99
C GLY A 175 2.39 -8.46 8.03
N LEU A 176 3.08 -9.60 7.87
CA LEU A 176 4.16 -10.01 8.77
C LEU A 176 5.32 -9.01 8.80
N ARG A 177 5.70 -8.47 7.64
CA ARG A 177 6.75 -7.43 7.54
C ARG A 177 6.37 -6.16 8.29
N ARG A 178 5.12 -5.71 8.20
CA ARG A 178 4.61 -4.55 8.94
C ARG A 178 4.61 -4.80 10.44
N GLU A 179 4.19 -5.99 10.89
CA GLU A 179 4.22 -6.36 12.31
C GLU A 179 5.66 -6.34 12.85
N ARG A 180 6.62 -6.89 12.09
CA ARG A 180 8.04 -6.84 12.47
C ARG A 180 8.61 -5.41 12.46
N GLU A 181 8.26 -4.59 11.48
CA GLU A 181 8.71 -3.19 11.41
C GLU A 181 8.22 -2.36 12.62
N GLN A 182 6.97 -2.59 13.05
CA GLN A 182 6.43 -2.01 14.28
C GLN A 182 7.24 -2.45 15.51
N LEU A 183 7.57 -3.73 15.62
CA LEU A 183 8.42 -4.23 16.70
C LEU A 183 9.86 -3.68 16.64
N GLN A 184 10.42 -3.44 15.46
CA GLN A 184 11.79 -2.95 15.31
C GLN A 184 11.95 -1.46 15.59
N THR A 185 10.92 -0.65 15.28
CA THR A 185 10.93 0.79 15.54
C THR A 185 11.15 1.08 17.03
N ASP A 186 10.65 0.21 17.89
CA ASP A 186 10.75 0.33 19.35
C ASP A 186 12.03 -0.33 19.92
N ALA A 187 12.79 -1.10 19.14
CA ALA A 187 13.85 -1.99 19.64
C ALA A 187 15.02 -1.25 20.32
N ARG A 188 15.41 -0.06 19.83
CA ARG A 188 16.50 0.73 20.44
C ARG A 188 16.12 1.31 21.82
N GLU A 189 14.89 1.77 21.97
CA GLU A 189 14.38 2.21 23.27
C GLU A 189 14.16 1.01 24.20
N ARG A 190 13.74 -0.14 23.64
CA ARG A 190 13.57 -1.39 24.38
C ARG A 190 14.88 -1.92 24.94
N ALA A 191 15.95 -1.96 24.14
CA ALA A 191 17.27 -2.40 24.59
C ALA A 191 17.81 -1.54 25.73
N ARG A 192 17.70 -0.20 25.61
CA ARG A 192 18.08 0.72 26.69
C ARG A 192 17.26 0.52 27.97
N THR A 193 15.96 0.26 27.81
CA THR A 193 15.05 -0.01 28.93
C THR A 193 15.36 -1.35 29.59
N LEU A 194 15.68 -2.39 28.81
CA LEU A 194 16.13 -3.70 29.31
C LEU A 194 17.40 -3.58 30.15
N ASP A 195 18.42 -2.89 29.65
CA ASP A 195 19.67 -2.68 30.40
C ASP A 195 19.43 -1.95 31.73
N LEU A 196 18.59 -0.91 31.70
CA LEU A 196 18.22 -0.18 32.91
C LEU A 196 17.48 -1.07 33.92
N TYR A 197 16.47 -1.81 33.47
CA TYR A 197 15.69 -2.67 34.36
C TYR A 197 16.51 -3.84 34.91
N ARG A 198 17.41 -4.43 34.12
CA ARG A 198 18.36 -5.46 34.61
C ARG A 198 19.28 -4.91 35.69
N PHE A 199 19.87 -3.72 35.46
CA PHE A 199 20.72 -3.07 36.46
C PHE A 199 19.96 -2.79 37.76
N GLN A 200 18.74 -2.26 37.67
CA GLN A 200 17.91 -1.99 38.85
C GLN A 200 17.53 -3.28 39.59
N GLN A 201 17.19 -4.33 38.85
CA GLN A 201 16.85 -5.63 39.42
C GLN A 201 18.04 -6.26 40.14
N GLU A 202 19.23 -6.21 39.55
CA GLU A 202 20.47 -6.71 40.16
C GLU A 202 20.82 -5.93 41.44
N GLU A 203 20.66 -4.59 41.43
CA GLU A 203 20.92 -3.75 42.60
C GLU A 203 19.94 -4.06 43.76
N ILE A 204 18.64 -4.24 43.46
CA ILE A 204 17.63 -4.57 44.48
C ILE A 204 17.79 -6.02 44.98
N ALA A 205 17.97 -6.98 44.07
CA ALA A 205 18.12 -8.39 44.42
C ALA A 205 19.40 -8.65 45.25
N GLY A 206 20.50 -7.99 44.89
CA GLY A 206 21.77 -8.08 45.62
C GLY A 206 21.73 -7.46 47.02
N ALA A 207 20.77 -6.56 47.29
CA ALA A 207 20.59 -5.97 48.60
C ALA A 207 19.91 -6.91 49.62
N HIS A 208 19.26 -7.99 49.15
CA HIS A 208 18.59 -8.99 50.01
C HIS A 208 17.70 -8.36 51.09
N LEU A 209 16.84 -7.43 50.68
CA LEU A 209 15.95 -6.68 51.58
C LEU A 209 14.93 -7.59 52.26
N ARG A 210 14.60 -7.29 53.53
CA ARG A 210 13.53 -7.97 54.26
C ARG A 210 12.46 -6.97 54.71
N PRO A 211 11.17 -7.34 54.68
CA PRO A 211 10.12 -6.52 55.28
C PRO A 211 10.42 -6.24 56.75
N ALA A 212 10.08 -5.04 57.21
CA ALA A 212 10.31 -4.55 58.58
C ALA A 212 11.79 -4.49 59.06
N GLU A 213 12.76 -4.70 58.16
CA GLU A 213 14.19 -4.70 58.51
C GLU A 213 14.68 -3.35 59.03
N GLU A 214 14.18 -2.23 58.49
CA GLU A 214 14.59 -0.89 58.90
C GLU A 214 14.14 -0.58 60.34
N GLU A 215 12.91 -0.96 60.69
CA GLU A 215 12.35 -0.79 62.03
C GLU A 215 13.14 -1.59 63.07
N GLU A 216 13.50 -2.84 62.74
CA GLU A 216 14.33 -3.69 63.60
C GLU A 216 15.72 -3.08 63.81
N LEU A 217 16.39 -2.65 62.73
CA LEU A 217 17.73 -2.05 62.79
C LEU A 217 17.73 -0.71 63.53
N LEU A 218 16.69 0.11 63.40
CA LEU A 218 16.57 1.38 64.12
C LEU A 218 16.36 1.15 65.63
N ALA A 219 15.59 0.13 66.01
CA ALA A 219 15.40 -0.25 67.41
C ALA A 219 16.72 -0.75 68.02
N ASP A 220 17.44 -1.64 67.31
CA ASP A 220 18.73 -2.16 67.73
C ASP A 220 19.80 -1.05 67.83
N ARG A 221 19.85 -0.15 66.84
CA ARG A 221 20.74 1.04 66.87
C ARG A 221 20.46 1.90 68.10
N SER A 222 19.19 2.15 68.40
CA SER A 222 18.83 2.95 69.59
C SER A 222 19.26 2.25 70.88
N ARG A 223 19.12 0.92 70.97
CA ARG A 223 19.55 0.14 72.13
C ARG A 223 21.07 0.19 72.32
N LEU A 224 21.83 -0.05 71.26
CA LEU A 224 23.30 -0.07 71.29
C LEU A 224 23.89 1.34 71.52
N ALA A 225 23.35 2.37 70.88
CA ALA A 225 23.80 3.76 71.08
C ALA A 225 23.50 4.27 72.50
N ASN A 226 22.41 3.81 73.12
CA ASN A 226 22.13 4.11 74.53
C ASN A 226 23.07 3.34 75.46
N ALA A 227 23.40 2.07 75.14
CA ALA A 227 24.40 1.31 75.88
C ALA A 227 25.79 1.97 75.82
N GLU A 228 26.20 2.49 74.66
CA GLU A 228 27.44 3.27 74.50
C GLU A 228 27.46 4.50 75.41
N LYS A 229 26.40 5.32 75.37
CA LYS A 229 26.29 6.53 76.20
C LYS A 229 26.29 6.22 77.69
N LEU A 230 25.58 5.17 78.10
CA LEU A 230 25.52 4.73 79.50
C LEU A 230 26.86 4.20 79.97
N SER A 231 27.55 3.39 79.16
CA SER A 231 28.90 2.90 79.45
C SER A 231 29.90 4.05 79.54
N ALA A 232 29.85 5.01 78.61
CA ALA A 232 30.72 6.18 78.60
C ALA A 232 30.51 7.08 79.83
N ALA A 233 29.24 7.33 80.21
CA ALA A 233 28.91 8.12 81.39
C ALA A 233 29.31 7.42 82.70
N ALA A 234 29.13 6.09 82.79
CA ALA A 234 29.59 5.31 83.93
C ALA A 234 31.11 5.32 84.06
N GLN A 235 31.83 5.17 82.94
CA GLN A 235 33.29 5.26 82.90
C GLN A 235 33.79 6.66 83.31
N GLU A 236 33.15 7.72 82.84
CA GLU A 236 33.48 9.10 83.21
C GLU A 236 33.26 9.35 84.71
N GLY A 237 32.11 8.91 85.26
CA GLY A 237 31.80 9.02 86.68
C GLY A 237 32.77 8.23 87.56
N TYR A 238 33.08 6.99 87.18
CA TYR A 238 34.06 6.15 87.89
C TYR A 238 35.45 6.81 87.88
N ALA A 239 35.91 7.30 86.73
CA ALA A 239 37.20 7.98 86.61
C ALA A 239 37.26 9.27 87.43
N ALA A 240 36.14 10.00 87.59
CA ALA A 240 36.07 11.19 88.43
C ALA A 240 36.18 10.87 89.93
N LEU A 241 35.60 9.74 90.38
CA LEU A 241 35.63 9.31 91.79
C LEU A 241 36.95 8.64 92.18
N SER A 242 37.40 7.66 91.38
CA SER A 242 38.57 6.81 91.67
C SER A 242 39.88 7.31 91.05
N GLY A 243 39.81 8.31 90.17
CA GLY A 243 40.94 8.73 89.35
C GLY A 243 41.02 7.92 88.06
N GLY A 244 41.39 8.57 86.97
CA GLY A 244 41.63 7.93 85.68
C GLY A 244 43.13 7.73 85.38
N ASP A 245 43.43 6.99 84.31
CA ASP A 245 44.80 6.75 83.81
C ASP A 245 45.62 8.02 83.50
N ARG A 246 45.00 9.21 83.54
CA ARG A 246 45.62 10.51 83.23
C ARG A 246 46.28 11.19 84.44
N GLY A 247 46.48 10.49 85.56
CA GLY A 247 47.44 10.89 86.61
C GLY A 247 47.02 12.04 87.52
N GLY A 248 45.72 12.30 87.67
CA GLY A 248 45.17 13.17 88.72
C GLY A 248 44.40 12.34 89.73
N GLY A 249 44.64 12.56 91.03
CA GLY A 249 43.93 11.85 92.10
C GLY A 249 42.42 12.11 92.04
N GLY A 250 41.62 11.07 92.28
CA GLY A 250 40.16 11.12 92.23
C GLY A 250 39.55 11.91 93.39
N ALA A 251 38.24 12.12 93.36
CA ALA A 251 37.52 12.74 94.49
C ALA A 251 37.76 11.98 95.80
N LEU A 252 37.89 10.64 95.76
CA LEU A 252 38.23 9.81 96.91
C LEU A 252 39.61 10.11 97.47
N ASP A 253 40.61 10.36 96.63
CA ASP A 253 41.96 10.75 97.08
C ASP A 253 41.93 12.10 97.77
N ALA A 254 41.18 13.07 97.23
CA ALA A 254 41.02 14.39 97.82
C ALA A 254 40.28 14.33 99.18
N LEU A 255 39.23 13.51 99.28
CA LEU A 255 38.48 13.29 100.52
C LEU A 255 39.35 12.60 101.58
N ASN A 256 40.11 11.57 101.20
CA ASN A 256 41.03 10.89 102.10
C ASN A 256 42.18 11.79 102.57
N ALA A 257 42.72 12.64 101.69
CA ALA A 257 43.71 13.64 102.07
C ALA A 257 43.15 14.68 103.06
N ALA A 258 41.92 15.16 102.83
CA ALA A 258 41.22 16.05 103.75
C ALA A 258 40.96 15.38 105.10
N LEU A 259 40.51 14.12 105.10
CA LEU A 259 40.29 13.32 106.30
C LEU A 259 41.59 13.17 107.11
N ALA A 260 42.71 12.85 106.46
CA ALA A 260 44.01 12.73 107.13
C ALA A 260 44.46 14.05 107.77
N ALA A 261 44.28 15.17 107.07
CA ALA A 261 44.64 16.50 107.57
C ALA A 261 43.77 16.92 108.78
N VAL A 262 42.46 16.70 108.71
CA VAL A 262 41.52 17.02 109.79
C VAL A 262 41.69 16.07 110.98
N ALA A 263 41.99 14.79 110.74
CA ALA A 263 42.33 13.83 111.79
C ALA A 263 43.55 14.27 112.61
N HIS A 264 44.58 14.82 111.95
CA HIS A 264 45.73 15.39 112.63
C HIS A 264 45.35 16.63 113.48
N ALA A 265 44.46 17.49 112.98
CA ALA A 265 43.98 18.66 113.70
C ALA A 265 43.06 18.31 114.89
N ALA A 266 42.20 17.29 114.77
CA ALA A 266 41.30 16.88 115.84
C ALA A 266 42.01 16.23 117.03
N ALA A 267 43.22 15.70 116.82
CA ALA A 267 44.10 15.29 117.91
C ALA A 267 44.54 16.48 118.79
N LEU A 268 44.46 17.71 118.27
CA LEU A 268 44.73 18.95 118.99
C LEU A 268 43.45 19.61 119.53
N ASP A 269 42.34 19.53 118.81
CA ASP A 269 41.03 20.10 119.19
C ASP A 269 39.87 19.12 118.95
N GLY A 270 39.29 18.60 120.03
CA GLY A 270 38.20 17.62 119.98
C GLY A 270 36.89 18.13 119.36
N SER A 271 36.72 19.45 119.17
CA SER A 271 35.55 20.01 118.50
C SER A 271 35.44 19.62 117.01
N LEU A 272 36.53 19.13 116.41
CA LEU A 272 36.58 18.68 115.02
C LEU A 272 36.12 17.23 114.79
N SER A 273 35.78 16.50 115.86
CA SER A 273 35.30 15.11 115.78
C SER A 273 34.09 14.92 114.85
N GLY A 274 33.10 15.82 114.91
CA GLY A 274 31.95 15.77 114.00
C GLY A 274 32.31 16.02 112.53
N VAL A 275 33.41 16.75 112.24
CA VAL A 275 33.92 16.95 110.88
C VAL A 275 34.60 15.68 110.35
N ILE A 276 35.30 14.95 111.22
CA ILE A 276 35.88 13.65 110.89
C ILE A 276 34.78 12.64 110.55
N GLU A 277 33.74 12.54 111.38
CA GLU A 277 32.60 11.65 111.12
C GLU A 277 31.92 11.99 109.78
N ALA A 278 31.76 13.29 109.47
CA ALA A 278 31.20 13.72 108.19
C ALA A 278 32.10 13.37 106.98
N LEU A 279 33.41 13.53 107.09
CA LEU A 279 34.37 13.17 106.04
C LEU A 279 34.48 11.64 105.85
N GLN A 280 34.47 10.87 106.94
CA GLN A 280 34.43 9.41 106.88
C GLN A 280 33.16 8.92 106.18
N GLY A 281 32.00 9.49 106.52
CA GLY A 281 30.75 9.20 105.82
C GLY A 281 30.82 9.55 104.34
N ALA A 282 31.39 10.70 103.97
CA ALA A 282 31.55 11.11 102.58
C ALA A 282 32.49 10.19 101.79
N VAL A 283 33.58 9.70 102.39
CA VAL A 283 34.48 8.71 101.78
C VAL A 283 33.71 7.41 101.51
N SER A 284 33.04 6.84 102.51
CA SER A 284 32.29 5.59 102.34
C SER A 284 31.20 5.71 101.26
N TYR A 285 30.41 6.80 101.24
CA TYR A 285 29.40 7.00 100.18
C TYR A 285 30.02 7.14 98.79
N ALA A 286 31.19 7.77 98.67
CA ALA A 286 31.89 7.90 97.39
C ALA A 286 32.54 6.58 96.94
N GLU A 287 33.01 5.74 97.88
CA GLU A 287 33.52 4.40 97.60
C GLU A 287 32.40 3.47 97.11
N ASP A 288 31.25 3.49 97.78
CA ASP A 288 30.07 2.73 97.37
C ASP A 288 29.59 3.15 95.98
N ALA A 289 29.45 4.46 95.73
CA ALA A 289 29.05 4.97 94.41
C ALA A 289 30.06 4.61 93.31
N SER A 290 31.36 4.56 93.64
CA SER A 290 32.40 4.16 92.69
C SER A 290 32.33 2.67 92.34
N HIS A 291 32.13 1.80 93.34
CA HIS A 291 31.91 0.37 93.11
C HIS A 291 30.64 0.12 92.30
N GLU A 292 29.54 0.80 92.63
CA GLU A 292 28.29 0.69 91.86
C GLU A 292 28.46 1.12 90.40
N LEU A 293 29.19 2.21 90.13
CA LEU A 293 29.47 2.66 88.76
C LEU A 293 30.36 1.69 87.99
N ARG A 294 31.33 1.05 88.66
CA ARG A 294 32.18 0.02 88.05
C ARG A 294 31.39 -1.24 87.72
N ASP A 295 30.61 -1.75 88.67
CA ASP A 295 29.76 -2.93 88.48
C ASP A 295 28.72 -2.67 87.39
N TYR A 296 28.17 -1.45 87.34
CA TYR A 296 27.27 -1.02 86.27
C TYR A 296 27.99 -1.00 84.92
N GLN A 297 29.21 -0.47 84.82
CA GLN A 297 30.00 -0.47 83.59
C GLN A 297 30.30 -1.89 83.10
N GLU A 298 30.65 -2.82 84.00
CA GLU A 298 30.90 -4.23 83.66
C GLU A 298 29.61 -4.96 83.21
N GLY A 299 28.43 -4.47 83.61
CA GLY A 299 27.12 -5.01 83.22
C GLY A 299 26.52 -4.45 81.93
N VAL A 300 27.06 -3.37 81.36
CA VAL A 300 26.56 -2.79 80.10
C VAL A 300 27.17 -3.52 78.90
N GLU A 301 26.36 -4.31 78.19
CA GLU A 301 26.75 -4.97 76.93
C GLU A 301 26.88 -3.94 75.78
N PHE A 302 28.08 -3.40 75.57
CA PHE A 302 28.42 -2.54 74.44
C PHE A 302 29.13 -3.34 73.33
N ASN A 303 28.59 -3.33 72.11
CA ASN A 303 29.18 -4.00 70.94
C ASN A 303 29.37 -3.00 69.77
N PRO A 304 30.58 -2.43 69.60
CA PRO A 304 30.84 -1.42 68.58
C PRO A 304 30.83 -1.98 67.14
N GLU A 305 31.32 -3.20 66.93
CA GLU A 305 31.34 -3.85 65.60
C GLU A 305 29.91 -4.04 65.08
N ARG A 306 29.00 -4.47 65.96
CA ARG A 306 27.59 -4.64 65.61
C ARG A 306 26.90 -3.31 65.30
N LEU A 307 27.25 -2.24 65.99
CA LEU A 307 26.71 -0.91 65.72
C LEU A 307 27.14 -0.40 64.33
N GLU A 308 28.41 -0.59 63.97
CA GLU A 308 28.96 -0.22 62.64
C GLU A 308 28.32 -1.03 61.49
N GLU A 309 28.07 -2.32 61.70
CA GLU A 309 27.30 -3.16 60.77
C GLU A 309 25.88 -2.62 60.53
N ILE A 310 25.18 -2.24 61.62
CA ILE A 310 23.83 -1.70 61.57
C ILE A 310 23.82 -0.34 60.84
N GLU A 311 24.77 0.54 61.12
CA GLU A 311 24.89 1.84 60.44
C GLU A 311 25.16 1.66 58.95
N SER A 312 26.09 0.79 58.58
CA SER A 312 26.39 0.47 57.18
C SER A 312 25.17 -0.10 56.45
N ARG A 313 24.38 -0.96 57.12
CA ARG A 313 23.15 -1.52 56.56
C ARG A 313 22.07 -0.45 56.39
N LEU A 314 21.88 0.44 57.37
CA LEU A 314 20.93 1.55 57.30
C LEU A 314 21.29 2.55 56.19
N ASP A 315 22.58 2.80 55.92
CA ASP A 315 23.02 3.67 54.82
C ASP A 315 22.75 3.04 53.44
N LEU A 316 22.91 1.72 53.31
CA LEU A 316 22.50 0.98 52.12
C LEU A 316 20.99 1.11 51.90
N LEU A 317 20.18 0.86 52.94
CA LEU A 317 18.72 1.02 52.88
C LEU A 317 18.32 2.44 52.48
N ARG A 318 18.97 3.46 53.05
CA ARG A 318 18.72 4.87 52.69
C ARG A 318 19.05 5.17 51.24
N THR A 319 20.12 4.60 50.71
CA THR A 319 20.52 4.77 49.31
C THR A 319 19.51 4.14 48.36
N LEU A 320 19.03 2.94 48.69
CA LEU A 320 18.00 2.25 47.90
C LEU A 320 16.65 2.94 47.99
N LYS A 321 16.26 3.45 49.18
CA LYS A 321 15.03 4.23 49.36
C LYS A 321 15.00 5.46 48.46
N ARG A 322 16.10 6.23 48.43
CA ARG A 322 16.23 7.40 47.54
C ARG A 322 16.08 7.05 46.05
N LYS A 323 16.43 5.82 45.64
CA LYS A 323 16.41 5.38 44.24
C LYS A 323 15.09 4.73 43.83
N TYR A 324 14.44 3.98 44.72
CA TYR A 324 13.43 2.99 44.35
C TYR A 324 12.12 3.04 45.17
N GLY A 325 12.06 3.77 46.30
CA GLY A 325 10.83 3.88 47.09
C GLY A 325 11.02 4.50 48.48
N GLU A 326 9.97 5.04 49.08
CA GLU A 326 10.04 5.70 50.39
C GLU A 326 10.11 4.70 51.56
N THR A 327 9.81 3.43 51.32
CA THR A 327 9.86 2.33 52.31
C THR A 327 10.53 1.07 51.74
N VAL A 328 11.01 0.17 52.61
CA VAL A 328 11.61 -1.11 52.17
C VAL A 328 10.59 -1.97 51.40
N ASP A 329 9.33 -1.97 51.85
CA ASP A 329 8.25 -2.71 51.18
C ASP A 329 7.96 -2.17 49.77
N GLU A 330 8.02 -0.85 49.57
CA GLU A 330 7.88 -0.24 48.25
C GLU A 330 9.01 -0.64 47.30
N ILE A 331 10.25 -0.74 47.80
CA ILE A 331 11.40 -1.17 46.99
C ILE A 331 11.25 -2.64 46.56
N ILE A 332 10.80 -3.51 47.47
CA ILE A 332 10.53 -4.92 47.16
C ILE A 332 9.43 -5.03 46.10
N ALA A 333 8.32 -4.31 46.28
CA ALA A 333 7.23 -4.29 45.31
C ALA A 333 7.67 -3.76 43.93
N TYR A 334 8.55 -2.74 43.91
CA TYR A 334 9.14 -2.23 42.67
C TYR A 334 10.02 -3.29 41.98
N GLY A 335 10.79 -4.08 42.74
CA GLY A 335 11.56 -5.23 42.21
C GLY A 335 10.68 -6.32 41.60
N ASP A 336 9.54 -6.63 42.21
CA ASP A 336 8.57 -7.58 41.65
C ASP A 336 7.92 -7.04 40.36
N GLU A 337 7.61 -5.74 40.33
CA GLU A 337 7.10 -5.07 39.13
C GLU A 337 8.13 -5.07 38.00
N LEU A 338 9.41 -4.83 38.31
CA LEU A 338 10.51 -4.88 37.35
C LEU A 338 10.69 -6.28 36.77
N ALA A 339 10.60 -7.33 37.60
CA ALA A 339 10.65 -8.72 37.12
C ALA A 339 9.54 -9.00 36.09
N GLY A 340 8.31 -8.56 36.37
CA GLY A 340 7.19 -8.69 35.42
C GLY A 340 7.35 -7.85 34.14
N LYS A 341 8.01 -6.69 34.22
CA LYS A 341 8.32 -5.86 33.05
C LYS A 341 9.43 -6.48 32.20
N LEU A 342 10.49 -6.98 32.82
CA LEU A 342 11.60 -7.67 32.15
C LEU A 342 11.09 -8.89 31.37
N ASP A 343 10.27 -9.72 32.01
CA ASP A 343 9.67 -10.90 31.37
C ASP A 343 8.91 -10.52 30.08
N ARG A 344 8.05 -9.49 30.12
CA ARG A 344 7.31 -9.02 28.93
C ARG A 344 8.22 -8.50 27.82
N LEU A 345 9.32 -7.83 28.17
CA LEU A 345 10.26 -7.27 27.20
C LEU A 345 11.14 -8.36 26.57
N GLU A 346 11.51 -9.40 27.33
CA GLU A 346 12.26 -10.56 26.82
C GLU A 346 11.41 -11.42 25.88
N HIS A 347 10.11 -11.56 26.12
CA HIS A 347 9.18 -12.22 25.20
C HIS A 347 9.02 -11.50 23.85
N ALA A 348 9.38 -10.21 23.76
CA ALA A 348 9.33 -9.45 22.51
C ALA A 348 10.46 -9.83 21.55
N GLU A 349 11.64 -10.23 22.05
CA GLU A 349 12.73 -10.76 21.23
C GLU A 349 12.35 -12.11 20.63
N ALA A 350 11.77 -13.01 21.44
CA ALA A 350 11.24 -14.28 20.96
C ALA A 350 10.18 -14.08 19.86
N ARG A 351 9.33 -13.05 19.99
CA ARG A 351 8.35 -12.69 18.95
C ARG A 351 9.01 -12.18 17.67
N GLU A 352 10.11 -11.43 17.76
CA GLU A 352 10.86 -10.97 16.58
C GLU A 352 11.48 -12.15 15.81
N ASP A 353 12.02 -13.12 16.53
CA ASP A 353 12.56 -14.37 15.95
C ASP A 353 11.45 -15.20 15.28
N GLU A 354 10.31 -15.37 15.93
CA GLU A 354 9.13 -16.03 15.36
C GLU A 354 8.67 -15.36 14.05
N LEU A 355 8.57 -14.02 14.06
CA LEU A 355 8.16 -13.26 12.87
C LEU A 355 9.20 -13.35 11.75
N THR A 356 10.49 -13.36 12.08
CA THR A 356 11.56 -13.52 11.09
C THR A 356 11.48 -14.89 10.42
N ALA A 357 11.33 -15.97 11.20
CA ALA A 357 11.13 -17.31 10.67
C ALA A 357 9.83 -17.43 9.84
N ALA A 358 8.75 -16.79 10.28
CA ALA A 358 7.48 -16.76 9.55
C ALA A 358 7.60 -16.00 8.20
N ILE A 359 8.33 -14.88 8.17
CA ILE A 359 8.61 -14.10 6.96
C ILE A 359 9.44 -14.92 5.97
N GLU A 360 10.49 -15.61 6.42
CA GLU A 360 11.30 -16.47 5.56
C GLU A 360 10.48 -17.60 4.95
N LYS A 361 9.64 -18.27 5.76
CA LYS A 361 8.74 -19.32 5.30
C LYS A 361 7.71 -18.80 4.29
N ALA A 362 7.11 -17.64 4.55
CA ALA A 362 6.14 -17.00 3.67
C ALA A 362 6.79 -16.55 2.36
N GLN A 363 8.00 -15.99 2.40
CA GLN A 363 8.77 -15.62 1.21
C GLN A 363 9.10 -16.85 0.35
N ALA A 364 9.58 -17.94 0.96
CA ALA A 364 9.87 -19.18 0.23
C ALA A 364 8.61 -19.85 -0.36
N ALA A 365 7.43 -19.67 0.26
CA ALA A 365 6.17 -20.08 -0.33
C ALA A 365 5.81 -19.21 -1.54
N LEU A 366 5.86 -17.89 -1.39
CA LEU A 366 5.62 -16.90 -2.45
C LEU A 366 6.53 -17.14 -3.67
N ASP A 367 7.83 -17.34 -3.44
CA ASP A 367 8.80 -17.56 -4.52
C ASP A 367 8.52 -18.84 -5.30
N ARG A 368 8.12 -19.91 -4.61
CA ARG A 368 7.74 -21.18 -5.25
C ARG A 368 6.49 -21.01 -6.12
N THR A 369 5.45 -20.34 -5.61
CA THR A 369 4.21 -20.10 -6.37
C THR A 369 4.45 -19.17 -7.55
N ALA A 370 5.22 -18.09 -7.34
CA ALA A 370 5.58 -17.15 -8.40
C ALA A 370 6.44 -17.80 -9.50
N ALA A 371 7.36 -18.72 -9.13
CA ALA A 371 8.13 -19.50 -10.07
C ALA A 371 7.24 -20.45 -10.90
N LYS A 372 6.25 -21.11 -10.27
CA LYS A 372 5.26 -21.93 -10.99
C LYS A 372 4.46 -21.09 -12.00
N LEU A 373 3.95 -19.92 -11.58
CA LEU A 373 3.24 -19.01 -12.47
C LEU A 373 4.12 -18.57 -13.65
N THR A 374 5.40 -18.29 -13.39
CA THR A 374 6.39 -17.95 -14.43
C THR A 374 6.54 -19.10 -15.45
N LEU A 375 6.61 -20.35 -14.98
CA LEU A 375 6.72 -21.52 -15.84
C LEU A 375 5.47 -21.72 -16.71
N VAL A 376 4.27 -21.55 -16.14
CA VAL A 376 3.01 -21.64 -16.90
C VAL A 376 2.99 -20.59 -18.01
N ARG A 377 3.30 -19.33 -17.69
CA ARG A 377 3.37 -18.24 -18.67
C ARG A 377 4.36 -18.52 -19.78
N LYS A 378 5.57 -18.97 -19.45
CA LYS A 378 6.61 -19.34 -20.44
C LYS A 378 6.22 -20.57 -21.27
N GLY A 379 5.47 -21.50 -20.70
CA GLY A 379 5.01 -22.71 -21.38
C GLY A 379 4.02 -22.41 -22.51
N VAL A 380 3.15 -21.42 -22.34
CA VAL A 380 2.15 -21.06 -23.35
C VAL A 380 2.54 -19.89 -24.24
N SER A 381 3.54 -19.09 -23.86
CA SER A 381 3.93 -17.88 -24.59
C SER A 381 4.34 -18.17 -26.04
N ALA A 382 5.00 -19.31 -26.29
CA ALA A 382 5.39 -19.73 -27.63
C ALA A 382 4.17 -20.10 -28.51
N ASP A 383 3.18 -20.83 -27.97
CA ASP A 383 1.94 -21.14 -28.70
C ASP A 383 1.13 -19.87 -28.98
N PHE A 384 1.00 -19.01 -27.97
CA PHE A 384 0.33 -17.71 -28.11
C PHE A 384 0.99 -16.88 -29.22
N ALA A 385 2.32 -16.73 -29.19
CA ALA A 385 3.05 -16.00 -30.21
C ALA A 385 2.88 -16.63 -31.60
N GLN A 386 2.92 -17.96 -31.72
CA GLN A 386 2.70 -18.65 -32.99
C GLN A 386 1.30 -18.43 -33.56
N ARG A 387 0.25 -18.40 -32.73
CA ARG A 387 -1.11 -18.12 -33.20
C ARG A 387 -1.24 -16.69 -33.71
N ILE A 388 -0.70 -15.72 -32.99
CA ILE A 388 -0.68 -14.31 -33.42
C ILE A 388 0.08 -14.18 -34.75
N MET A 389 1.23 -14.84 -34.90
CA MET A 389 1.99 -14.82 -36.16
C MET A 389 1.23 -15.46 -37.33
N ARG A 390 0.41 -16.51 -37.11
CA ARG A 390 -0.46 -17.08 -38.16
C ARG A 390 -1.54 -16.09 -38.59
N GLU A 391 -2.20 -15.45 -37.62
CA GLU A 391 -3.21 -14.42 -37.91
C GLU A 391 -2.63 -13.23 -38.67
N LEU A 392 -1.42 -12.78 -38.30
CA LEU A 392 -0.69 -11.74 -39.03
C LEU A 392 -0.32 -12.17 -40.45
N ALA A 393 0.10 -13.43 -40.65
CA ALA A 393 0.44 -13.94 -41.98
C ALA A 393 -0.76 -13.94 -42.92
N ASP A 394 -1.93 -14.35 -42.43
CA ASP A 394 -3.21 -14.29 -43.15
C ASP A 394 -3.57 -12.86 -43.58
N LEU A 395 -3.24 -11.88 -42.73
CA LEU A 395 -3.46 -10.45 -42.97
C LEU A 395 -2.38 -9.78 -43.84
N GLY A 396 -1.59 -10.58 -44.56
CA GLY A 396 -0.55 -10.08 -45.46
C GLY A 396 0.73 -9.62 -44.75
N MET A 397 0.89 -9.93 -43.46
CA MET A 397 2.03 -9.55 -42.62
C MET A 397 2.90 -10.78 -42.27
N ALA A 398 3.09 -11.70 -43.22
CA ALA A 398 3.80 -12.97 -42.99
C ALA A 398 5.29 -12.81 -42.59
N ALA A 399 5.86 -11.63 -42.86
CA ALA A 399 7.23 -11.29 -42.52
C ALA A 399 7.39 -10.74 -41.08
N THR A 400 6.27 -10.45 -40.41
CA THR A 400 6.24 -9.89 -39.06
C THR A 400 6.61 -10.92 -38.01
N LYS A 401 7.43 -10.51 -37.05
CA LYS A 401 7.79 -11.31 -35.88
C LYS A 401 7.07 -10.77 -34.65
N PHE A 402 6.56 -11.67 -33.83
CA PHE A 402 5.94 -11.36 -32.55
C PHE A 402 6.56 -12.21 -31.45
N GLU A 403 6.86 -11.59 -30.31
CA GLU A 403 7.46 -12.23 -29.15
C GLU A 403 6.79 -11.73 -27.87
N VAL A 404 6.63 -12.64 -26.91
CA VAL A 404 6.15 -12.32 -25.56
C VAL A 404 7.38 -12.29 -24.64
N SER A 405 7.81 -11.10 -24.26
CA SER A 405 8.88 -10.93 -23.29
C SER A 405 8.34 -11.15 -21.87
N ILE A 406 9.00 -12.01 -21.10
CA ILE A 406 8.64 -12.33 -19.71
C ILE A 406 9.89 -12.16 -18.85
N GLU A 407 10.06 -10.96 -18.31
CA GLU A 407 11.22 -10.59 -17.51
C GLU A 407 10.92 -10.68 -16.01
N PRO A 408 11.88 -11.09 -15.16
CA PRO A 408 11.71 -11.06 -13.71
C PRO A 408 11.46 -9.64 -13.19
N GLN A 409 10.58 -9.51 -12.18
CA GLN A 409 10.38 -8.26 -11.44
C GLN A 409 10.08 -8.56 -9.96
N ALA A 410 10.04 -7.52 -9.13
CA ALA A 410 9.58 -7.64 -7.75
C ALA A 410 8.14 -8.20 -7.72
N PRO A 411 7.81 -9.12 -6.78
CA PRO A 411 6.47 -9.68 -6.69
C PRO A 411 5.38 -8.60 -6.53
N THR A 412 4.37 -8.68 -7.38
CA THR A 412 3.13 -7.88 -7.30
C THR A 412 1.94 -8.81 -7.09
N SER A 413 0.73 -8.26 -6.90
CA SER A 413 -0.50 -9.05 -6.92
C SER A 413 -0.72 -9.82 -8.22
N ARG A 414 -0.03 -9.44 -9.31
CA ARG A 414 -0.09 -10.11 -10.62
C ARG A 414 1.11 -11.03 -10.88
N GLY A 415 1.90 -11.35 -9.86
CA GLY A 415 3.09 -12.21 -9.98
C GLY A 415 4.41 -11.45 -10.01
N ALA A 416 5.49 -12.18 -10.30
CA ALA A 416 6.87 -11.71 -10.29
C ALA A 416 7.47 -11.59 -11.71
N ASN A 417 6.62 -11.38 -12.73
CA ASN A 417 7.08 -11.15 -14.10
C ASN A 417 6.49 -9.87 -14.68
N ARG A 418 7.33 -9.09 -15.36
CA ARG A 418 6.90 -8.05 -16.29
C ARG A 418 6.69 -8.72 -17.66
N VAL A 419 5.45 -8.72 -18.12
CA VAL A 419 5.06 -9.27 -19.43
C VAL A 419 4.93 -8.10 -20.41
N GLU A 420 5.56 -8.20 -21.57
CA GLU A 420 5.46 -7.20 -22.62
C GLU A 420 5.41 -7.86 -24.00
N PHE A 421 4.46 -7.45 -24.84
CA PHE A 421 4.35 -7.90 -26.22
C PHE A 421 5.24 -7.06 -27.13
N LEU A 422 6.14 -7.73 -27.84
CA LEU A 422 7.10 -7.14 -28.75
C LEU A 422 6.81 -7.57 -30.18
N LEU A 423 6.93 -6.63 -31.12
CA LEU A 423 6.66 -6.89 -32.53
C LEU A 423 7.71 -6.20 -33.42
N SER A 424 7.99 -6.82 -34.56
CA SER A 424 8.84 -6.29 -35.63
C SER A 424 8.12 -6.54 -36.96
N PRO A 425 7.51 -5.50 -37.59
CA PRO A 425 6.74 -5.67 -38.81
C PRO A 425 7.62 -6.13 -39.99
N ASN A 426 8.86 -5.63 -40.02
CA ASN A 426 9.78 -5.76 -41.14
C ASN A 426 10.96 -6.68 -40.82
N PRO A 427 11.35 -7.58 -41.74
CA PRO A 427 12.56 -8.37 -41.61
C PRO A 427 13.81 -7.51 -41.42
N GLY A 428 14.67 -7.89 -40.47
CA GLY A 428 15.92 -7.18 -40.20
C GLY A 428 15.81 -6.04 -39.19
N GLU A 429 14.60 -5.65 -38.78
CA GLU A 429 14.38 -4.68 -37.71
C GLU A 429 14.28 -5.36 -36.32
N PRO A 430 14.75 -4.70 -35.24
CA PRO A 430 14.64 -5.22 -33.90
C PRO A 430 13.18 -5.25 -33.43
N LEU A 431 12.86 -6.21 -32.56
CA LEU A 431 11.59 -6.25 -31.84
C LEU A 431 11.44 -4.99 -30.97
N ARG A 432 10.27 -4.35 -31.03
CA ARG A 432 9.94 -3.17 -30.24
C ARG A 432 8.60 -3.35 -29.53
N PRO A 433 8.37 -2.65 -28.40
CA PRO A 433 7.04 -2.59 -27.80
C PRO A 433 6.01 -2.10 -28.81
N LEU A 434 4.79 -2.66 -28.75
CA LEU A 434 3.68 -2.29 -29.65
C LEU A 434 3.45 -0.78 -29.73
N ALA A 435 3.58 -0.07 -28.62
CA ALA A 435 3.39 1.38 -28.53
C ALA A 435 4.41 2.22 -29.31
N ARG A 436 5.48 1.61 -29.85
CA ARG A 436 6.55 2.29 -30.61
C ARG A 436 6.54 1.95 -32.09
N ILE A 437 5.46 1.33 -32.58
CA ILE A 437 5.31 0.95 -33.99
C ILE A 437 4.54 2.07 -34.70
N ALA A 438 5.05 2.53 -35.85
CA ALA A 438 4.77 3.87 -36.38
C ALA A 438 3.87 3.93 -37.63
N SER A 439 2.99 2.94 -37.86
CA SER A 439 2.12 2.89 -39.06
C SER A 439 0.68 2.54 -38.68
N GLY A 440 -0.26 3.46 -38.90
CA GLY A 440 -1.68 3.32 -38.51
C GLY A 440 -2.35 2.10 -39.14
N GLY A 441 -2.25 1.94 -40.46
CA GLY A 441 -2.86 0.80 -41.17
C GLY A 441 -2.24 -0.56 -40.83
N GLU A 442 -0.94 -0.63 -40.55
CA GLU A 442 -0.32 -1.85 -40.02
C GLU A 442 -0.81 -2.14 -38.61
N MET A 443 -0.99 -1.10 -37.79
CA MET A 443 -1.43 -1.25 -36.41
C MET A 443 -2.87 -1.75 -36.33
N SER A 444 -3.78 -1.23 -37.16
CA SER A 444 -5.17 -1.73 -37.22
C SER A 444 -5.23 -3.21 -37.61
N ARG A 445 -4.37 -3.68 -38.53
CA ARG A 445 -4.26 -5.11 -38.86
C ARG A 445 -3.65 -5.93 -37.74
N ILE A 446 -2.63 -5.41 -37.05
CA ILE A 446 -2.04 -6.08 -35.89
C ILE A 446 -3.10 -6.23 -34.79
N MET A 447 -3.85 -5.18 -34.50
CA MET A 447 -4.93 -5.20 -33.52
C MET A 447 -6.03 -6.18 -33.92
N LEU A 448 -6.41 -6.23 -35.21
CA LEU A 448 -7.34 -7.22 -35.72
C LEU A 448 -6.84 -8.65 -35.49
N ALA A 449 -5.56 -8.92 -35.78
CA ALA A 449 -4.93 -10.22 -35.55
C ALA A 449 -4.97 -10.60 -34.06
N MET A 450 -4.55 -9.67 -33.19
CA MET A 450 -4.53 -9.91 -31.75
C MET A 450 -5.93 -10.12 -31.20
N LYS A 451 -6.90 -9.28 -31.55
CA LYS A 451 -8.29 -9.43 -31.12
C LYS A 451 -8.87 -10.75 -31.60
N SER A 452 -8.66 -11.14 -32.86
CA SER A 452 -9.12 -12.42 -33.40
C SER A 452 -8.67 -13.63 -32.56
N VAL A 453 -7.47 -13.59 -31.98
CA VAL A 453 -6.99 -14.61 -31.04
C VAL A 453 -7.59 -14.44 -29.64
N LEU A 454 -7.72 -13.20 -29.17
CA LEU A 454 -8.06 -12.85 -27.78
C LEU A 454 -9.56 -12.81 -27.47
N VAL A 455 -10.44 -12.83 -28.46
CA VAL A 455 -11.91 -12.68 -28.27
C VAL A 455 -12.52 -13.69 -27.30
N ARG A 456 -11.87 -14.83 -27.06
CA ARG A 456 -12.31 -15.81 -26.03
C ARG A 456 -12.18 -15.31 -24.58
N ALA A 457 -11.53 -14.17 -24.31
CA ALA A 457 -11.14 -13.72 -22.97
C ALA A 457 -11.99 -12.59 -22.36
N GLY A 458 -13.17 -12.26 -22.92
CA GLY A 458 -14.02 -11.19 -22.37
C GLY A 458 -13.53 -9.79 -22.77
N GLY A 459 -13.96 -9.36 -23.97
CA GLY A 459 -13.56 -8.08 -24.56
C GLY A 459 -14.56 -6.94 -24.37
N THR A 460 -14.18 -5.77 -24.88
CA THR A 460 -15.05 -4.59 -25.01
C THR A 460 -16.24 -4.87 -25.95
N PRO A 461 -17.44 -4.37 -25.64
CA PRO A 461 -18.65 -4.70 -26.40
C PRO A 461 -18.71 -4.08 -27.80
N THR A 462 -17.99 -2.97 -28.04
CA THR A 462 -17.90 -2.31 -29.35
C THR A 462 -16.43 -2.09 -29.72
N MET A 463 -16.07 -2.35 -30.99
CA MET A 463 -14.74 -2.11 -31.54
C MET A 463 -14.83 -1.31 -32.84
N ILE A 464 -13.94 -0.34 -33.02
CA ILE A 464 -13.86 0.48 -34.23
C ILE A 464 -12.55 0.20 -34.94
N PHE A 465 -12.61 -0.12 -36.23
CA PHE A 465 -11.45 -0.33 -37.09
C PHE A 465 -11.43 0.72 -38.21
N ASP A 466 -10.49 1.65 -38.14
CA ASP A 466 -10.16 2.58 -39.19
C ASP A 466 -8.86 2.15 -39.88
N GLU A 467 -8.71 2.45 -41.16
CA GLU A 467 -7.52 2.18 -41.97
C GLU A 467 -7.05 0.70 -42.05
N VAL A 468 -7.88 -0.28 -41.65
CA VAL A 468 -7.52 -1.71 -41.69
C VAL A 468 -7.19 -2.20 -43.10
N ASP A 469 -7.75 -1.54 -44.10
CA ASP A 469 -7.62 -1.84 -45.53
C ASP A 469 -6.52 -1.04 -46.24
N VAL A 470 -5.77 -0.18 -45.52
CA VAL A 470 -4.72 0.65 -46.11
C VAL A 470 -3.57 -0.20 -46.64
N GLY A 471 -3.29 -0.07 -47.93
CA GLY A 471 -2.23 -0.80 -48.62
C GLY A 471 -2.57 -2.27 -48.91
N VAL A 472 -3.85 -2.65 -48.82
CA VAL A 472 -4.31 -4.03 -49.00
C VAL A 472 -5.23 -4.15 -50.21
N GLY A 473 -5.21 -5.30 -50.90
CA GLY A 473 -6.13 -5.59 -52.00
C GLY A 473 -6.28 -7.09 -52.27
N GLY A 474 -7.27 -7.43 -53.09
CA GLY A 474 -7.48 -8.81 -53.56
C GLY A 474 -7.75 -9.80 -52.42
N ARG A 475 -6.99 -10.90 -52.38
CA ARG A 475 -7.20 -11.99 -51.41
C ARG A 475 -7.09 -11.54 -49.96
N THR A 476 -6.14 -10.67 -49.64
CA THR A 476 -5.94 -10.19 -48.27
C THR A 476 -7.13 -9.34 -47.79
N ALA A 477 -7.77 -8.59 -48.68
CA ALA A 477 -9.00 -7.86 -48.37
C ALA A 477 -10.16 -8.78 -48.00
N GLN A 478 -10.28 -9.92 -48.70
CA GLN A 478 -11.27 -10.94 -48.36
C GLN A 478 -11.00 -11.56 -46.98
N VAL A 479 -9.74 -11.85 -46.68
CA VAL A 479 -9.35 -12.38 -45.36
C VAL A 479 -9.65 -11.39 -44.23
N ILE A 480 -9.39 -10.09 -44.45
CA ILE A 480 -9.79 -9.04 -43.49
C ILE A 480 -11.31 -9.04 -43.29
N ALA A 481 -12.08 -9.10 -44.39
CA ALA A 481 -13.54 -9.14 -44.33
C ALA A 481 -14.05 -10.33 -43.51
N ASP A 482 -13.51 -11.53 -43.77
CA ASP A 482 -13.90 -12.75 -43.07
C ASP A 482 -13.51 -12.71 -41.57
N LYS A 483 -12.39 -12.09 -41.20
CA LYS A 483 -12.00 -11.93 -39.78
C LYS A 483 -12.86 -10.89 -39.06
N LEU A 484 -13.21 -9.77 -39.71
CA LEU A 484 -14.12 -8.77 -39.15
C LEU A 484 -15.52 -9.36 -38.92
N ASP A 485 -16.01 -10.17 -39.86
CA ASP A 485 -17.28 -10.89 -39.74
C ASP A 485 -17.27 -11.91 -38.58
N ALA A 486 -16.21 -12.71 -38.47
CA ALA A 486 -16.04 -13.63 -37.35
C ALA A 486 -16.00 -12.92 -35.97
N LEU A 487 -15.44 -11.71 -35.92
CA LEU A 487 -15.44 -10.86 -34.73
C LEU A 487 -16.81 -10.27 -34.44
N ALA A 488 -17.56 -9.90 -35.48
CA ALA A 488 -18.90 -9.33 -35.38
C ALA A 488 -19.91 -10.28 -34.73
N GLY A 489 -19.68 -11.60 -34.80
CA GLY A 489 -20.47 -12.59 -34.07
C GLY A 489 -20.36 -12.51 -32.54
N GLN A 490 -19.41 -11.74 -31.99
CA GLN A 490 -19.13 -11.67 -30.55
C GLN A 490 -19.09 -10.23 -29.99
N ALA A 491 -18.86 -9.24 -30.84
CA ALA A 491 -18.85 -7.82 -30.47
C ALA A 491 -19.43 -6.99 -31.62
N GLN A 492 -19.86 -5.77 -31.33
CA GLN A 492 -20.23 -4.83 -32.38
C GLN A 492 -18.97 -4.26 -33.02
N ILE A 493 -18.87 -4.34 -34.35
CA ILE A 493 -17.72 -3.87 -35.11
C ILE A 493 -18.15 -2.70 -35.99
N LEU A 494 -17.45 -1.58 -35.89
CA LEU A 494 -17.59 -0.44 -36.79
C LEU A 494 -16.33 -0.38 -37.66
N CYS A 495 -16.46 -0.53 -38.97
CA CYS A 495 -15.30 -0.49 -39.86
C CYS A 495 -15.49 0.54 -40.98
N ILE A 496 -14.49 1.41 -41.14
CA ILE A 496 -14.40 2.31 -42.29
C ILE A 496 -13.59 1.61 -43.37
N THR A 497 -14.15 1.55 -44.58
CA THR A 497 -13.46 0.91 -45.70
C THR A 497 -13.72 1.61 -47.03
N HIS A 498 -12.83 1.36 -47.98
CA HIS A 498 -12.97 1.67 -49.40
C HIS A 498 -12.96 0.40 -50.27
N LEU A 499 -12.85 -0.79 -49.67
CA LEU A 499 -12.77 -2.06 -50.37
C LEU A 499 -14.14 -2.75 -50.43
N PRO A 500 -14.63 -3.13 -51.62
CA PRO A 500 -15.93 -3.78 -51.76
C PRO A 500 -15.99 -5.15 -51.08
N GLN A 501 -14.86 -5.84 -50.93
CA GLN A 501 -14.79 -7.12 -50.23
C GLN A 501 -15.23 -6.99 -48.77
N ILE A 502 -14.73 -5.96 -48.07
CA ILE A 502 -15.07 -5.70 -46.66
C ILE A 502 -16.51 -5.17 -46.56
N ALA A 503 -16.88 -4.21 -47.42
CA ALA A 503 -18.22 -3.65 -47.42
C ALA A 503 -19.33 -4.68 -47.73
N SER A 504 -19.03 -5.71 -48.52
CA SER A 504 -20.00 -6.75 -48.86
C SER A 504 -20.44 -7.60 -47.65
N ARG A 505 -19.61 -7.71 -46.61
CA ARG A 505 -19.90 -8.47 -45.37
C ARG A 505 -20.76 -7.70 -44.35
N ALA A 506 -21.14 -6.45 -44.64
CA ALA A 506 -21.86 -5.62 -43.69
C ALA A 506 -23.22 -6.23 -43.27
N ASP A 507 -23.50 -6.26 -41.97
CA ASP A 507 -24.85 -6.41 -41.45
C ASP A 507 -25.62 -5.10 -41.65
N THR A 508 -24.97 -3.98 -41.30
CA THR A 508 -25.49 -2.62 -41.50
C THR A 508 -24.49 -1.81 -42.33
N HIS A 509 -24.95 -1.19 -43.42
CA HIS A 509 -24.08 -0.46 -44.34
C HIS A 509 -24.49 1.00 -44.44
N PHE A 510 -23.59 1.90 -44.02
CA PHE A 510 -23.75 3.34 -44.12
C PHE A 510 -22.98 3.90 -45.32
N TYR A 511 -23.64 4.74 -46.11
CA TYR A 511 -23.03 5.52 -47.18
C TYR A 511 -22.88 6.97 -46.74
N ILE A 512 -21.66 7.49 -46.85
CA ILE A 512 -21.32 8.86 -46.47
C ILE A 512 -21.03 9.67 -47.72
N GLU A 513 -21.70 10.80 -47.87
CA GLU A 513 -21.51 11.71 -48.98
C GLU A 513 -21.38 13.17 -48.54
N LYS A 514 -20.72 13.95 -49.38
CA LYS A 514 -20.52 15.38 -49.19
C LYS A 514 -21.43 16.14 -50.12
N CYS A 515 -22.43 16.81 -49.56
CA CYS A 515 -23.39 17.60 -50.33
C CYS A 515 -23.02 19.09 -50.26
N VAL A 516 -23.30 19.83 -51.33
CA VAL A 516 -23.24 21.30 -51.32
C VAL A 516 -24.67 21.82 -51.44
N ASP A 517 -25.18 22.38 -50.36
CA ASP A 517 -26.50 23.00 -50.31
C ASP A 517 -26.37 24.49 -49.95
N GLY A 518 -27.02 25.37 -50.72
CA GLY A 518 -26.97 26.82 -50.51
C GLY A 518 -25.55 27.43 -50.48
N GLY A 519 -24.58 26.82 -51.17
CA GLY A 519 -23.17 27.24 -51.15
C GLY A 519 -22.38 26.81 -49.90
N ARG A 520 -22.98 26.00 -49.02
CA ARG A 520 -22.32 25.41 -47.85
C ARG A 520 -22.14 23.91 -48.05
N THR A 521 -20.97 23.42 -47.66
CA THR A 521 -20.68 22.00 -47.60
C THR A 521 -21.32 21.37 -46.36
N THR A 522 -22.00 20.25 -46.54
CA THR A 522 -22.54 19.39 -45.48
C THR A 522 -22.09 17.95 -45.72
N VAL A 523 -21.99 17.18 -44.64
CA VAL A 523 -21.81 15.72 -44.71
C VAL A 523 -23.16 15.07 -44.39
N SER A 524 -23.61 14.20 -45.27
CA SER A 524 -24.83 13.39 -45.12
C SER A 524 -24.45 11.92 -44.98
N VAL A 525 -25.23 11.18 -44.20
CA VAL A 525 -25.04 9.74 -44.02
C VAL A 525 -26.39 9.05 -44.18
N ALA A 526 -26.44 8.03 -45.03
CA ALA A 526 -27.63 7.22 -45.26
C ALA A 526 -27.35 5.75 -44.90
N THR A 527 -28.33 5.10 -44.28
CA THR A 527 -28.30 3.63 -44.12
C THR A 527 -28.81 3.01 -45.42
N LEU A 528 -28.04 2.13 -46.03
CA LEU A 528 -28.36 1.50 -47.31
C LEU A 528 -29.30 0.31 -47.13
N ASP A 529 -30.33 0.25 -47.96
CA ASP A 529 -31.14 -0.95 -48.13
C ASP A 529 -30.47 -1.97 -49.07
N ALA A 530 -31.14 -3.08 -49.36
CA ALA A 530 -30.55 -4.15 -50.18
C ALA A 530 -30.13 -3.68 -51.58
N GLU A 531 -30.90 -2.81 -52.24
CA GLU A 531 -30.56 -2.32 -53.58
C GLU A 531 -29.48 -1.23 -53.49
N GLY A 532 -29.58 -0.32 -52.52
CA GLY A 532 -28.56 0.70 -52.26
C GLY A 532 -27.19 0.08 -51.96
N ARG A 533 -27.15 -1.06 -51.25
CA ARG A 533 -25.92 -1.84 -51.06
C ARG A 533 -25.35 -2.36 -52.37
N VAL A 534 -26.18 -2.92 -53.25
CA VAL A 534 -25.74 -3.35 -54.59
C VAL A 534 -25.16 -2.18 -55.38
N GLU A 535 -25.82 -1.03 -55.34
CA GLU A 535 -25.38 0.19 -56.03
C GLU A 535 -24.03 0.68 -55.50
N GLU A 536 -23.85 0.71 -54.18
CA GLU A 536 -22.60 1.14 -53.55
C GLU A 536 -21.45 0.18 -53.83
N ILE A 537 -21.66 -1.14 -53.70
CA ILE A 537 -20.63 -2.12 -54.03
C ILE A 537 -20.27 -2.06 -55.52
N ALA A 538 -21.25 -1.89 -56.41
CA ALA A 538 -21.01 -1.70 -57.84
C ALA A 538 -20.21 -0.42 -58.12
N ARG A 539 -20.48 0.68 -57.42
CA ARG A 539 -19.71 1.93 -57.50
C ARG A 539 -18.27 1.72 -57.03
N MET A 540 -18.06 1.00 -55.93
CA MET A 540 -16.72 0.69 -55.40
C MET A 540 -15.91 -0.20 -56.36
N LEU A 541 -16.57 -1.12 -57.08
CA LEU A 541 -15.93 -2.00 -58.07
C LEU A 541 -15.65 -1.30 -59.41
N GLY A 542 -16.64 -0.60 -59.96
CA GLY A 542 -16.61 -0.04 -61.32
C GLY A 542 -16.21 1.44 -61.40
N GLY A 543 -16.04 2.10 -60.26
CA GLY A 543 -15.84 3.54 -60.19
C GLY A 543 -17.01 4.29 -60.81
N THR A 544 -16.75 5.00 -61.91
CA THR A 544 -17.78 5.77 -62.64
C THR A 544 -18.50 4.98 -63.73
N ARG A 545 -18.08 3.74 -64.05
CA ARG A 545 -18.68 2.94 -65.12
C ARG A 545 -19.64 1.89 -64.56
N ARG A 546 -20.93 2.19 -64.64
CA ARG A 546 -22.02 1.24 -64.35
C ARG A 546 -22.28 0.35 -65.57
N THR A 547 -21.75 -0.87 -65.54
CA THR A 547 -22.11 -1.91 -66.51
C THR A 547 -22.94 -3.00 -65.81
N GLU A 548 -23.78 -3.70 -66.56
CA GLU A 548 -24.55 -4.83 -66.02
C GLU A 548 -23.65 -5.90 -65.39
N ALA A 549 -22.47 -6.14 -65.96
CA ALA A 549 -21.48 -7.07 -65.42
C ALA A 549 -20.98 -6.66 -64.03
N VAL A 550 -20.74 -5.36 -63.78
CA VAL A 550 -20.29 -4.86 -62.46
C VAL A 550 -21.39 -5.00 -61.42
N VAL A 551 -22.64 -4.69 -61.78
CA VAL A 551 -23.80 -4.86 -60.89
C VAL A 551 -24.01 -6.35 -60.56
N GLN A 552 -23.87 -7.22 -61.55
CA GLN A 552 -23.97 -8.67 -61.33
C GLN A 552 -22.88 -9.17 -60.37
N HIS A 553 -21.64 -8.70 -60.54
CA HIS A 553 -20.56 -9.05 -59.63
C HIS A 553 -20.80 -8.53 -58.19
N ALA A 554 -21.35 -7.32 -58.04
CA ALA A 554 -21.73 -6.78 -56.75
C ALA A 554 -22.80 -7.66 -56.05
N ARG A 555 -23.81 -8.12 -56.80
CA ARG A 555 -24.83 -9.05 -56.28
C ARG A 555 -24.23 -10.39 -55.86
N GLU A 556 -23.29 -10.93 -56.64
CA GLU A 556 -22.57 -12.15 -56.29
C GLU A 556 -21.80 -11.99 -54.98
N MET A 557 -21.06 -10.88 -54.80
CA MET A 557 -20.33 -10.61 -53.56
C MET A 557 -21.26 -10.54 -52.33
N LEU A 558 -22.41 -9.89 -52.47
CA LEU A 558 -23.41 -9.81 -51.40
C LEU A 558 -24.11 -11.15 -51.11
N SER A 559 -24.14 -12.07 -52.08
CA SER A 559 -24.76 -13.40 -51.92
C SER A 559 -23.85 -14.45 -51.29
N VAL A 560 -22.53 -14.25 -51.39
CA VAL A 560 -21.49 -15.11 -50.76
C VAL A 560 -21.19 -14.63 -49.32
N GLY A 561 -21.84 -13.53 -48.92
CA GLY A 561 -21.81 -12.85 -47.63
C GLY A 561 -22.41 -13.65 -46.50
#